data_AF-A0A8J3X5L7-F1
#
_entry.id   AF-A0A8J3X5L7-F1
#
_cell.length_a   1.000
_cell.length_b   1.000
_cell.length_c   1.000
_cell.angle_alpha   90.00
_cell.angle_beta   90.00
_cell.angle_gamma   90.00
#
_symmetry.space_group_name_H-M   'P 1'
#
loop_
_entity.id
_entity.type
_entity.pdbx_description
1 polymer ?
#
loop_
_entity_poly.entity_id
_entity_poly.type
_entity_poly.pdbx_seq_one_letter_code
_entity_poly.pdbx_strand_id
1 'polypeptide(L)'
;MNDVTTAERTRRHIARDLGVDSDFDAGREIERRVAYLVDSLNGAGTATLVLAVSGGVDSATAGRLCRLAVEKARGAGSEAVFVAMRLPYGVQRDEHDAQAALAFVRPDRTLTVDIQPASDASLRTLLAGGLTLA
;
A
#
# COMPACT_ATOMS: atom_id res chain seq x y z
N MET A 1 25.13 -26.87 26.29
CA MET A 1 24.28 -26.99 25.08
C MET A 1 23.06 -26.12 25.34
N ASN A 2 23.06 -24.91 24.76
CA ASN A 2 22.26 -23.79 25.23
C ASN A 2 20.75 -24.05 25.07
N ASP A 3 20.04 -23.97 26.19
CA ASP A 3 18.58 -23.96 26.25
C ASP A 3 18.08 -22.66 25.58
N VAL A 4 17.56 -22.80 24.36
CA VAL A 4 16.96 -21.67 23.67
C VAL A 4 15.65 -21.33 24.38
N THR A 5 15.62 -20.16 25.01
CA THR A 5 14.49 -19.69 25.81
C THR A 5 13.18 -19.79 25.01
N THR A 6 12.07 -20.05 25.69
CA THR A 6 10.74 -20.12 25.06
C THR A 6 10.42 -18.87 24.23
N ALA A 7 10.84 -17.69 24.69
CA ALA A 7 10.70 -16.44 23.94
C ALA A 7 11.42 -16.45 22.59
N GLU A 8 12.64 -17.00 22.52
CA GLU A 8 13.43 -17.09 21.29
C GLU A 8 12.89 -18.14 20.31
N ARG A 9 12.20 -19.18 20.81
CA ARG A 9 11.42 -20.09 19.96
C ARG A 9 10.19 -19.39 19.38
N THR A 10 9.43 -18.67 20.20
CA THR A 10 8.23 -17.93 19.77
C THR A 10 8.57 -16.86 18.73
N ARG A 11 9.63 -16.07 18.96
CA ARG A 11 10.08 -15.05 18.01
C ARG A 11 10.42 -15.63 16.64
N ARG A 12 11.17 -16.75 16.59
CA ARG A 12 11.52 -17.43 15.33
C ARG A 12 10.32 -18.06 14.64
N HIS A 13 9.33 -18.53 15.41
CA HIS A 13 8.09 -19.03 14.86
C HIS A 13 7.29 -17.91 14.19
N ILE A 14 7.10 -16.77 14.86
CA ILE A 14 6.41 -15.60 14.30
C ILE A 14 7.12 -15.09 13.04
N ALA A 15 8.45 -14.96 13.06
CA ALA A 15 9.21 -14.51 11.91
C ALA A 15 9.00 -15.43 10.69
N ARG A 16 9.01 -16.75 10.91
CA ARG A 16 8.75 -17.74 9.86
C ARG A 16 7.33 -17.65 9.31
N ASP A 17 6.33 -17.54 10.19
CA ASP A 17 4.93 -17.49 9.79
C ASP A 17 4.61 -16.21 9.00
N LEU A 18 5.25 -15.10 9.35
CA LEU A 18 5.15 -13.83 8.63
C LEU A 18 6.05 -13.77 7.38
N GLY A 19 6.84 -14.82 7.10
CA GLY A 19 7.75 -14.86 5.96
C GLY A 19 8.86 -13.81 6.03
N VAL A 20 9.29 -13.41 7.24
CA VAL A 20 10.40 -12.49 7.45
C VAL A 20 11.71 -13.24 7.26
N ASP A 21 12.36 -13.00 6.13
CA ASP A 21 13.67 -13.57 5.85
C ASP A 21 14.74 -13.01 6.80
N SER A 22 15.66 -13.88 7.22
CA SER A 22 16.81 -13.48 8.05
C SER A 22 17.92 -12.82 7.25
N ASP A 23 17.87 -12.91 5.92
CA ASP A 23 18.81 -12.29 4.98
C ASP A 23 18.00 -11.53 3.91
N PHE A 24 18.19 -10.21 3.82
CA PHE A 24 17.35 -9.33 2.99
C PHE A 24 18.20 -8.62 1.94
N ASP A 25 17.97 -8.96 0.67
CA ASP A 25 18.52 -8.24 -0.47
C ASP A 25 17.43 -7.37 -1.10
N ALA A 26 17.57 -6.04 -0.99
CA ALA A 26 16.56 -5.11 -1.45
C ALA A 26 16.31 -5.17 -2.97
N GLY A 27 17.34 -5.42 -3.78
CA GLY A 27 17.22 -5.45 -5.24
C GLY A 27 16.40 -6.65 -5.71
N ARG A 28 16.75 -7.84 -5.23
CA ARG A 28 16.01 -9.08 -5.46
C ARG A 28 14.57 -8.98 -4.98
N GLU A 29 14.37 -8.37 -3.82
CA GLU A 29 13.05 -8.21 -3.21
C GLU A 29 12.17 -7.19 -3.95
N ILE A 30 12.76 -6.18 -4.59
CA ILE A 30 12.06 -5.28 -5.54
C ILE A 30 11.64 -6.08 -6.78
N GLU A 31 12.56 -6.79 -7.42
CA GLU A 31 12.28 -7.55 -8.65
C GLU A 31 11.18 -8.59 -8.43
N ARG A 32 11.26 -9.35 -7.33
CA ARG A 32 10.28 -10.35 -6.95
C ARG A 32 8.89 -9.74 -6.74
N ARG A 33 8.79 -8.62 -6.01
CA ARG A 33 7.50 -7.96 -5.76
C ARG A 33 6.91 -7.31 -7.01
N VAL A 34 7.76 -6.72 -7.85
CA VAL A 34 7.34 -6.16 -9.15
C VAL A 34 6.80 -7.27 -10.06
N ALA A 35 7.49 -8.41 -10.16
CA ALA A 35 7.01 -9.57 -10.93
C ALA A 35 5.65 -10.06 -10.40
N TYR A 36 5.52 -10.23 -9.08
CA TYR A 36 4.25 -10.61 -8.46
C TYR A 36 3.10 -9.65 -8.80
N LEU A 37 3.33 -8.33 -8.79
CA LEU A 37 2.30 -7.35 -9.13
C LEU A 37 1.89 -7.44 -10.62
N VAL A 38 2.84 -7.67 -11.53
CA VAL A 38 2.55 -7.89 -12.95
C VAL A 38 1.72 -9.16 -13.14
N ASP A 39 2.12 -10.26 -12.50
CA ASP A 39 1.41 -11.54 -12.57
C ASP A 39 -0.01 -11.43 -11.99
N SER A 40 -0.17 -10.68 -10.89
CA SER A 40 -1.47 -10.43 -10.27
C SER A 40 -2.38 -9.61 -11.19
N LEU A 41 -1.85 -8.58 -11.84
CA LEU A 41 -2.59 -7.74 -12.79
C LEU A 41 -3.08 -8.58 -13.98
N ASN A 42 -2.21 -9.40 -14.55
CA ASN A 42 -2.52 -10.30 -15.65
C ASN A 42 -3.53 -11.39 -15.25
N GLY A 43 -3.31 -12.05 -14.11
CA GLY A 43 -4.18 -13.11 -13.61
C GLY A 43 -5.58 -12.62 -13.26
N ALA A 44 -5.71 -11.37 -12.82
CA ALA A 44 -7.00 -10.73 -12.58
C ALA A 44 -7.68 -10.22 -13.85
N GLY A 45 -6.99 -10.18 -15.00
CA GLY A 45 -7.51 -9.60 -16.24
C GLY A 45 -7.78 -8.09 -16.13
N THR A 46 -7.06 -7.39 -15.26
CA THR A 46 -7.22 -5.94 -15.04
C THR A 46 -6.05 -5.17 -15.63
N ALA A 47 -6.21 -3.87 -15.84
CA ALA A 47 -5.15 -2.98 -16.33
C ALA A 47 -4.86 -1.84 -15.36
N THR A 48 -5.29 -1.94 -14.10
CA THR A 48 -5.18 -0.81 -13.16
C THR A 48 -4.81 -1.26 -11.77
N LEU A 49 -3.72 -0.69 -11.25
CA LEU A 49 -3.41 -0.73 -9.83
C LEU A 49 -3.88 0.59 -9.19
N VAL A 50 -4.56 0.50 -8.06
CA VAL A 50 -5.01 1.65 -7.28
C VAL A 50 -4.45 1.54 -5.87
N LEU A 51 -3.80 2.60 -5.38
CA LEU A 51 -3.26 2.63 -4.02
C LEU A 51 -3.43 4.01 -3.40
N ALA A 52 -3.85 4.04 -2.13
CA ALA A 52 -3.81 5.25 -1.34
C ALA A 52 -2.37 5.61 -0.96
N VAL A 53 -1.91 6.81 -1.32
CA VAL A 53 -0.58 7.34 -0.96
C VAL A 53 -0.77 8.34 0.16
N SER A 54 -0.40 7.99 1.38
CA SER A 54 -0.59 8.83 2.56
C SER A 54 0.56 9.82 2.78
N GLY A 55 1.79 9.44 2.42
CA GLY A 55 3.04 10.14 2.77
C GLY A 55 3.99 9.26 3.60
N GLY A 56 3.48 8.19 4.21
CA GLY A 56 4.29 7.22 4.95
C GLY A 56 5.11 6.30 4.05
N VAL A 57 6.23 5.78 4.60
CA VAL A 57 7.21 4.92 3.91
C VAL A 57 6.58 3.68 3.28
N ASP A 58 5.58 3.06 3.92
CA ASP A 58 4.91 1.87 3.41
C ASP A 58 4.19 2.17 2.10
N SER A 59 3.37 3.24 2.09
CA SER A 59 2.61 3.66 0.91
C SER A 59 3.51 4.17 -0.21
N ALA A 60 4.62 4.83 0.13
CA ALA A 60 5.62 5.30 -0.84
C ALA A 60 6.35 4.12 -1.49
N THR A 61 6.76 3.14 -0.70
CA THR A 61 7.44 1.93 -1.18
C THR A 61 6.51 1.10 -2.06
N ALA A 62 5.31 0.79 -1.57
CA ALA A 62 4.31 0.05 -2.33
C ALA A 62 3.91 0.79 -3.61
N GLY A 63 3.68 2.10 -3.55
CA GLY A 63 3.35 2.91 -4.72
C GLY A 63 4.46 2.90 -5.76
N ARG A 64 5.73 2.95 -5.34
CA ARG A 64 6.87 2.85 -6.27
C ARG A 64 6.94 1.48 -6.94
N LEU A 65 6.69 0.41 -6.20
CA LEU A 65 6.60 -0.94 -6.77
C LEU A 65 5.44 -1.07 -7.77
N CYS A 66 4.26 -0.50 -7.46
CA CYS A 66 3.14 -0.43 -8.40
C CYS A 66 3.53 0.31 -9.68
N ARG A 67 4.23 1.45 -9.56
CA ARG A 67 4.70 2.22 -10.72
C ARG A 67 5.63 1.38 -11.60
N LEU A 68 6.63 0.73 -11.00
CA LEU A 68 7.57 -0.14 -11.74
C LEU A 68 6.85 -1.33 -12.39
N ALA A 69 5.86 -1.92 -11.72
CA ALA A 69 5.08 -3.02 -12.25
C ALA A 69 4.30 -2.61 -13.50
N VAL A 70 3.63 -1.46 -13.49
CA VAL A 70 2.89 -0.99 -14.68
C VAL A 70 3.84 -0.57 -15.80
N GLU A 71 5.05 -0.03 -15.52
CA GLU A 71 6.07 0.20 -16.56
C GLU A 71 6.49 -1.11 -17.23
N LYS A 72 6.77 -2.13 -16.42
CA LYS A 72 7.17 -3.45 -16.92
C LYS A 72 6.07 -4.11 -17.74
N ALA A 73 4.81 -4.04 -17.28
CA ALA A 73 3.67 -4.56 -18.01
C ALA A 73 3.46 -3.82 -19.33
N ARG A 74 3.57 -2.48 -19.36
CA ARG A 74 3.49 -1.69 -20.59
C ARG A 74 4.61 -2.01 -21.57
N GLY A 75 5.83 -2.25 -21.07
CA GLY A 75 6.95 -2.73 -21.90
C GLY A 75 6.69 -4.08 -22.58
N ALA A 76 5.74 -4.87 -22.07
CA ALA A 76 5.29 -6.14 -22.65
C ALA A 76 3.98 -6.02 -23.46
N GLY A 77 3.50 -4.80 -23.74
CA GLY A 77 2.31 -4.55 -24.57
C GLY A 77 0.98 -4.48 -23.81
N SER A 78 1.00 -4.43 -22.48
CA SER A 78 -0.20 -4.13 -21.67
C SER A 78 -0.52 -2.63 -21.68
N GLU A 79 -1.78 -2.27 -21.42
CA GLU A 79 -2.22 -0.87 -21.17
C GLU A 79 -2.29 -0.55 -19.67
N ALA A 80 -1.48 -1.25 -18.85
CA ALA A 80 -1.52 -1.14 -17.40
C ALA A 80 -1.21 0.30 -16.92
N VAL A 81 -1.98 0.79 -15.95
CA VAL A 81 -1.81 2.12 -15.33
C VAL A 81 -1.84 2.04 -13.81
N PHE A 82 -1.07 2.91 -13.16
CA PHE A 82 -1.10 3.07 -11.71
C PHE A 82 -1.77 4.39 -11.32
N VAL A 83 -2.83 4.29 -10.52
CA VAL A 83 -3.59 5.41 -9.97
C VAL A 83 -3.25 5.55 -8.48
N ALA A 84 -2.55 6.63 -8.12
CA ALA A 84 -2.40 7.02 -6.73
C ALA A 84 -3.64 7.79 -6.26
N MET A 85 -4.15 7.44 -5.08
CA MET A 85 -5.25 8.14 -4.43
C MET A 85 -4.78 8.89 -3.20
N ARG A 86 -5.20 10.15 -3.08
CA ARG A 86 -5.12 10.96 -1.87
C ARG A 86 -6.48 10.89 -1.18
N LEU A 87 -6.49 10.53 0.10
CA LEU A 87 -7.71 10.30 0.88
C LEU A 87 -7.71 11.14 2.17
N PRO A 88 -7.68 12.48 2.08
CA PRO A 88 -7.76 13.33 3.26
C PRO A 88 -9.13 13.18 3.93
N TYR A 89 -9.16 13.28 5.25
CA TYR A 89 -10.37 13.63 5.99
C TYR A 89 -10.33 15.14 6.23
N GLY A 90 -10.98 15.90 5.35
CA GLY A 90 -10.98 17.36 5.40
C GLY A 90 -9.64 17.97 5.01
N VAL A 91 -9.04 18.78 5.89
CA VAL A 91 -7.74 19.39 5.65
C VAL A 91 -6.61 18.44 6.04
N GLN A 92 -5.75 18.13 5.07
CA GLN A 92 -4.63 17.24 5.28
C GLN A 92 -3.50 17.91 6.09
N ARG A 93 -3.12 17.32 7.22
CA ARG A 93 -2.06 17.87 8.10
C ARG A 93 -0.65 17.55 7.63
N ASP A 94 -0.48 16.46 6.89
CA ASP A 94 0.79 15.91 6.41
C ASP A 94 0.94 16.03 4.88
N GLU A 95 0.34 17.07 4.30
CA GLU A 95 0.31 17.27 2.84
C GLU A 95 1.72 17.33 2.22
N HIS A 96 2.70 17.87 2.95
CA HIS A 96 4.08 17.93 2.50
C HIS A 96 4.69 16.54 2.26
N ASP A 97 4.54 15.63 3.23
CA ASP A 97 5.09 14.27 3.16
C ASP A 97 4.44 13.47 2.04
N ALA A 98 3.15 13.69 1.85
CA ALA A 98 2.44 13.08 0.76
C ALA A 98 2.84 13.58 -0.62
N GLN A 99 3.06 14.88 -0.78
CA GLN A 99 3.56 15.43 -2.04
C GLN A 99 4.97 14.91 -2.33
N ALA A 100 5.82 14.80 -1.30
CA ALA A 100 7.13 14.16 -1.43
C ALA A 100 7.00 12.68 -1.86
N ALA A 101 6.08 11.93 -1.25
CA ALA A 101 5.82 10.55 -1.63
C ALA A 101 5.30 10.44 -3.08
N LEU A 102 4.35 11.29 -3.50
CA LEU A 102 3.85 11.32 -4.87
C LEU A 102 4.96 11.64 -5.88
N ALA A 103 5.83 12.59 -5.55
CA ALA A 103 6.97 12.96 -6.38
C ALA A 103 7.98 11.81 -6.54
N PHE A 104 8.21 11.02 -5.49
CA PHE A 104 9.04 9.82 -5.55
C PHE A 104 8.38 8.68 -6.36
N VAL A 105 7.11 8.41 -6.06
CA VAL A 105 6.34 7.32 -6.65
C VAL A 105 6.13 7.54 -8.15
N ARG A 106 5.80 8.78 -8.55
CA ARG A 106 5.50 9.20 -9.94
C ARG A 106 4.37 8.40 -10.58
N PRO A 107 3.15 8.41 -10.01
CA PRO A 107 2.02 7.64 -10.55
C PRO A 107 1.61 8.12 -11.95
N ASP A 108 0.93 7.27 -12.71
CA ASP A 108 0.40 7.67 -14.03
C ASP A 108 -0.76 8.66 -13.86
N ARG A 109 -1.57 8.47 -12.81
CA ARG A 109 -2.68 9.37 -12.43
C ARG A 109 -2.70 9.58 -10.93
N THR A 110 -3.08 10.78 -10.52
CA THR A 110 -3.37 11.09 -9.12
C THR A 110 -4.82 11.54 -9.00
N LEU A 111 -5.56 10.95 -8.06
CA LEU A 111 -6.91 11.38 -7.69
C LEU A 111 -6.90 11.81 -6.23
N THR A 112 -7.65 12.86 -5.91
CA THR A 112 -7.91 13.27 -4.53
C THR A 112 -9.38 13.12 -4.23
N VAL A 113 -9.70 12.36 -3.19
CA VAL A 113 -11.06 12.14 -2.70
C VAL A 113 -11.08 12.50 -1.23
N ASP A 114 -11.71 13.63 -0.90
CA ASP A 114 -11.98 13.98 0.49
C ASP A 114 -13.02 13.02 1.06
N ILE A 115 -12.62 12.23 2.05
CA ILE A 115 -13.46 11.21 2.67
C ILE A 115 -14.33 11.78 3.78
N GLN A 116 -14.07 13.00 4.27
CA GLN A 116 -14.78 13.58 5.40
C GLN A 116 -16.31 13.61 5.20
N PRO A 117 -16.86 14.10 4.07
CA PRO A 117 -18.31 14.18 3.91
C PRO A 117 -19.01 12.82 4.01
N ALA A 118 -18.40 11.77 3.45
CA ALA A 118 -18.95 10.42 3.45
C ALA A 118 -18.81 9.75 4.84
N SER A 119 -17.66 9.91 5.48
CA SER A 119 -17.40 9.43 6.83
C SER A 119 -18.36 10.07 7.84
N ASP A 120 -18.55 11.39 7.78
CA ASP A 120 -19.41 12.13 8.70
C ASP A 120 -20.89 11.83 8.48
N ALA A 121 -21.31 11.62 7.24
CA ALA A 121 -22.67 11.17 6.94
C ALA A 121 -22.95 9.78 7.53
N SER A 122 -21.98 8.87 7.42
CA SER A 122 -22.09 7.51 7.97
C SER A 122 -22.21 7.55 9.49
N LEU A 123 -21.34 8.33 10.16
CA LEU A 123 -21.40 8.51 11.61
C LEU A 123 -22.73 9.14 12.06
N ARG A 124 -23.19 10.20 11.40
CA ARG A 124 -24.47 10.84 11.73
C ARG A 124 -25.66 9.88 11.62
N THR A 125 -25.65 9.00 10.62
CA THR A 125 -26.72 8.02 10.42
C THR A 125 -26.73 6.96 11.54
N LEU A 126 -25.57 6.51 11.99
CA LEU A 126 -25.44 5.59 13.13
C LEU A 126 -25.94 6.22 14.42
N LEU A 127 -25.56 7.48 14.69
CA LEU A 127 -26.01 8.22 15.88
C LEU A 127 -27.54 8.44 15.85
N ALA A 128 -28.09 8.82 14.70
CA ALA A 128 -29.55 8.94 14.52
C ALA A 128 -30.28 7.59 14.69
N GLY A 129 -29.60 6.48 14.38
CA GLY A 129 -30.08 5.11 14.61
C GLY A 129 -29.95 4.61 16.05
N GLY A 130 -29.47 5.44 16.98
CA GLY A 130 -29.36 5.10 18.41
C GLY A 130 -28.02 4.54 18.86
N LEU A 131 -26.98 4.53 18.01
CA LEU A 131 -25.62 4.21 18.45
C LEU A 131 -25.15 5.24 19.49
N THR A 132 -24.60 4.77 20.61
CA THR A 132 -23.92 5.61 21.60
C THR A 132 -22.42 5.33 21.54
N LEU A 133 -21.61 6.38 21.40
CA LEU A 133 -20.15 6.26 21.54
C LEU A 133 -19.81 6.39 23.02
N ALA A 134 -19.15 5.37 23.57
CA ALA A 134 -18.67 5.34 24.95
C ALA A 134 -17.39 6.17 25.12
#